data_AF-A0A525C5B1-F1
#
_entry.id   AF-A0A525C5B1-F1
#
_cell.length_a   1.000
_cell.length_b   1.000
_cell.length_c   1.000
_cell.angle_alpha   90.00
_cell.angle_beta   90.00
_cell.angle_gamma   90.00
#
_symmetry.space_group_name_H-M   'P 1'
#
loop_
_entity.id
_entity.type
_entity.pdbx_description
1 polymer ?
#
loop_
_entity_poly.entity_id
_entity_poly.type
_entity_poly.pdbx_seq_one_letter_code
_entity_poly.pdbx_strand_id
1 'polypeptide(L)'
;MSYADALFKHNFLHYASYVIKERAIPHVDDGLKPVQRRILHSLFEVDDGKFHKVANIVGHCMKYHPHGDASIYEALVNLANRDILIDKQGNFGNIMTGDQASAARYIECRTTPFAKAILYNPELTVFEPSYDGRNKEPVVFPAKIPLVLVQGAEGIAVGMSTKILPHNLTEVIQAVQARLKGEHLALYPDFASGGLIDVSDYQDGHGKVLTRALLDTSDPKRIVIREIPFGTTTESLINSIENAARKGKLK
;
A
#
# COMPACT_ATOMS: atom_id res chain seq x y z
N MET A 1 8.66 -23.97 36.42
CA MET A 1 8.40 -22.92 35.40
C MET A 1 7.23 -22.11 35.89
N SER A 2 7.43 -20.81 36.07
CA SER A 2 6.62 -19.95 36.93
C SER A 2 5.29 -19.58 36.25
N TYR A 3 4.27 -19.27 37.04
CA TYR A 3 3.00 -18.71 36.55
C TYR A 3 3.21 -17.53 35.58
N ALA A 4 4.27 -16.73 35.78
CA ALA A 4 4.63 -15.62 34.90
C ALA A 4 5.05 -16.08 33.49
N ASP A 5 5.77 -17.21 33.37
CA ASP A 5 6.18 -17.74 32.06
C ASP A 5 4.97 -18.19 31.23
N ALA A 6 3.99 -18.81 31.90
CA ALA A 6 2.74 -19.23 31.27
C ALA A 6 1.91 -18.01 30.81
N LEU A 7 1.80 -17.01 31.68
CA LEU A 7 1.08 -15.76 31.38
C LEU A 7 1.73 -15.00 30.21
N PHE A 8 3.06 -14.91 30.21
CA PHE A 8 3.82 -14.25 29.14
C PHE A 8 3.60 -14.97 27.80
N LYS A 9 3.80 -16.30 27.74
CA LYS A 9 3.61 -17.07 26.52
C LYS A 9 2.20 -16.93 25.96
N HIS A 10 1.19 -17.01 26.82
CA HIS A 10 -0.20 -16.86 26.43
C HIS A 10 -0.48 -15.46 25.85
N ASN A 11 -0.19 -14.41 26.59
CA ASN A 11 -0.47 -13.04 26.16
C ASN A 11 0.34 -12.64 24.92
N PHE A 12 1.61 -13.04 24.85
CA PHE A 12 2.46 -12.77 23.70
C PHE A 12 1.94 -13.48 22.45
N LEU A 13 1.46 -14.73 22.57
CA LEU A 13 0.89 -15.46 21.43
C LEU A 13 -0.39 -14.79 20.91
N HIS A 14 -1.27 -14.33 21.80
CA HIS A 14 -2.47 -13.58 21.41
C HIS A 14 -2.13 -12.28 20.70
N TYR A 15 -1.18 -11.51 21.26
CA TYR A 15 -0.70 -10.29 20.62
C TYR A 15 -0.06 -10.56 19.26
N ALA A 16 0.81 -11.56 19.15
CA ALA A 16 1.48 -11.93 17.91
C ALA A 16 0.48 -12.34 16.83
N SER A 17 -0.49 -13.21 17.18
CA SER A 17 -1.56 -13.62 16.26
C SER A 17 -2.39 -12.42 15.80
N TYR A 18 -2.76 -11.53 16.71
CA TYR A 18 -3.50 -10.30 16.37
C TYR A 18 -2.70 -9.40 15.42
N VAL A 19 -1.42 -9.13 15.70
CA VAL A 19 -0.59 -8.27 14.84
C VAL A 19 -0.42 -8.87 13.44
N ILE A 20 -0.25 -10.19 13.34
CA ILE A 20 -0.09 -10.88 12.05
C ILE A 20 -1.40 -10.80 11.24
N LYS A 21 -2.53 -11.19 11.82
CA LYS A 21 -3.81 -11.31 11.10
C LYS A 21 -4.54 -9.99 10.92
N GLU A 22 -4.55 -9.14 11.95
CA GLU A 22 -5.42 -7.97 12.04
C GLU A 22 -4.72 -6.64 11.76
N ARG A 23 -3.43 -6.65 11.38
CA ARG A 23 -2.67 -5.40 11.21
C ARG A 23 -1.65 -5.41 10.09
N ALA A 24 -0.68 -6.33 10.14
CA ALA A 24 0.57 -6.16 9.41
C ALA A 24 0.53 -6.71 7.98
N ILE A 25 -0.12 -7.85 7.77
CA ILE A 25 -0.05 -8.62 6.52
C ILE A 25 -1.36 -8.42 5.73
N PRO A 26 -1.31 -8.14 4.42
CA PRO A 26 -2.51 -8.07 3.59
C PRO A 26 -3.15 -9.46 3.42
N HIS A 27 -4.45 -9.50 3.20
CA HIS A 27 -5.11 -10.74 2.80
C HIS A 27 -4.81 -11.04 1.33
N VAL A 28 -4.59 -12.31 0.97
CA VAL A 28 -4.21 -12.67 -0.42
C VAL A 28 -5.34 -12.42 -1.42
N ASP A 29 -6.59 -12.69 -1.02
CA ASP A 29 -7.75 -12.60 -1.92
C ASP A 29 -8.08 -11.18 -2.36
N ASP A 30 -7.91 -10.18 -1.49
CA ASP A 30 -8.20 -8.77 -1.83
C ASP A 30 -6.96 -7.86 -1.86
N GLY A 31 -5.82 -8.33 -1.35
CA GLY A 31 -4.59 -7.57 -1.28
C GLY A 31 -4.58 -6.45 -0.25
N LEU A 32 -5.56 -6.40 0.66
CA LEU A 32 -5.73 -5.28 1.58
C LEU A 32 -5.39 -5.68 3.01
N LYS A 33 -4.78 -4.73 3.75
CA LYS A 33 -4.73 -4.78 5.21
C LYS A 33 -6.09 -4.42 5.80
N PRO A 34 -6.40 -4.82 7.05
CA PRO A 34 -7.69 -4.52 7.68
C PRO A 34 -8.05 -3.03 7.69
N VAL A 35 -7.11 -2.13 7.99
CA VAL A 35 -7.36 -0.67 7.94
C VAL A 35 -7.75 -0.18 6.54
N GLN A 36 -7.09 -0.69 5.49
CA GLN A 36 -7.37 -0.31 4.11
C GLN A 36 -8.75 -0.83 3.68
N ARG A 37 -9.08 -2.07 4.06
CA ARG A 37 -10.41 -2.66 3.81
C ARG A 37 -11.52 -1.86 4.47
N ARG A 38 -11.34 -1.46 5.73
CA ARG A 38 -12.33 -0.65 6.49
C ARG A 38 -12.49 0.76 5.94
N ILE A 39 -11.42 1.37 5.43
CA ILE A 39 -11.48 2.66 4.71
C ILE A 39 -12.33 2.51 3.44
N LEU A 40 -12.06 1.50 2.61
CA LEU A 40 -12.82 1.25 1.39
C LEU A 40 -14.27 0.90 1.69
N HIS A 41 -14.53 0.09 2.71
CA HIS A 41 -15.88 -0.21 3.17
C HIS A 41 -16.64 1.06 3.55
N SER A 42 -16.02 1.94 4.34
CA SER A 42 -16.60 3.24 4.71
C SER A 42 -16.89 4.11 3.50
N LEU A 43 -16.00 4.13 2.51
CA LEU A 43 -16.21 4.87 1.27
C LEU A 43 -17.35 4.25 0.44
N PHE A 44 -17.47 2.92 0.37
CA PHE A 44 -18.56 2.26 -0.36
C PHE A 44 -19.93 2.49 0.29
N GLU A 45 -20.01 2.58 1.61
CA GLU A 45 -21.27 2.84 2.31
C GLU A 45 -21.79 4.26 2.12
N VAL A 46 -20.89 5.25 2.00
CA VAL A 46 -21.26 6.66 1.83
C VAL A 46 -21.24 7.12 0.37
N ASP A 47 -20.88 6.24 -0.57
CA ASP A 47 -20.68 6.56 -1.98
C ASP A 47 -21.96 7.12 -2.63
N ASP A 48 -21.93 8.42 -2.92
CA ASP A 48 -22.94 9.14 -3.69
C ASP A 48 -22.37 9.72 -5.01
N GLY A 49 -21.16 9.29 -5.38
CA GLY A 49 -20.41 9.78 -6.53
C GLY A 49 -19.72 11.14 -6.33
N LYS A 50 -19.86 11.78 -5.17
CA LYS A 50 -19.20 13.07 -4.85
C LYS A 50 -17.98 12.86 -3.98
N PHE A 51 -17.16 13.91 -3.89
CA PHE A 51 -16.03 13.95 -2.99
C PHE A 51 -16.49 14.18 -1.54
N HIS A 52 -15.94 13.40 -0.62
CA HIS A 52 -16.16 13.54 0.82
C HIS A 52 -14.90 14.04 1.51
N LYS A 53 -15.06 14.92 2.51
CA LYS A 53 -13.95 15.31 3.39
C LYS A 53 -13.28 14.08 3.98
N VAL A 54 -11.96 14.01 3.90
CA VAL A 54 -11.19 12.88 4.47
C VAL A 54 -11.46 12.76 5.98
N ALA A 55 -11.62 13.87 6.68
CA ALA A 55 -12.02 13.86 8.10
C ALA A 55 -13.32 13.09 8.37
N ASN A 56 -14.31 13.20 7.47
CA ASN A 56 -15.57 12.47 7.59
C ASN A 56 -15.38 10.97 7.36
N ILE A 57 -14.58 10.60 6.36
CA ILE A 57 -14.28 9.19 6.07
C ILE A 57 -13.48 8.54 7.19
N VAL A 58 -12.50 9.25 7.76
CA VAL A 58 -11.74 8.79 8.92
C VAL A 58 -12.68 8.56 10.11
N GLY A 59 -13.52 9.54 10.45
CA GLY A 59 -14.50 9.39 11.54
C GLY A 59 -15.51 8.27 11.29
N HIS A 60 -15.93 8.06 10.04
CA HIS A 60 -16.81 6.96 9.67
C HIS A 60 -16.12 5.59 9.85
N CYS A 61 -14.87 5.48 9.42
CA CYS A 61 -14.07 4.26 9.52
C CYS A 61 -13.80 3.84 10.97
N MET A 62 -13.87 4.76 11.94
CA MET A 62 -13.73 4.44 13.35
C MET A 62 -14.86 3.54 13.89
N LYS A 63 -15.99 3.43 13.19
CA LYS A 63 -17.03 2.41 13.48
C LYS A 63 -16.52 0.97 13.35
N TYR A 64 -15.49 0.78 12.52
CA TYR A 64 -14.91 -0.53 12.18
C TYR A 64 -13.49 -0.68 12.71
N HIS A 65 -12.73 0.42 12.79
CA HIS A 65 -11.32 0.43 13.17
C HIS A 65 -11.12 1.08 14.54
N PRO A 66 -11.02 0.31 15.65
CA PRO A 66 -10.92 0.84 17.01
C PRO A 66 -9.50 1.32 17.35
N HIS A 67 -8.89 2.10 16.47
CA HIS A 67 -7.54 2.67 16.63
C HIS A 67 -7.56 4.16 16.30
N GLY A 68 -6.44 4.85 16.55
CA GLY A 68 -6.33 6.30 16.38
C GLY A 68 -6.64 6.77 14.95
N ASP A 69 -7.35 7.89 14.86
CA ASP A 69 -7.69 8.61 13.64
C ASP A 69 -6.47 8.88 12.75
N ALA A 70 -5.33 9.21 13.36
CA ALA A 70 -4.05 9.42 12.67
C ALA A 70 -3.63 8.21 11.81
N SER A 71 -3.80 6.98 12.34
CA SER A 71 -3.42 5.76 11.62
C SER A 71 -4.34 5.46 10.43
N ILE A 72 -5.63 5.78 10.57
CA ILE A 72 -6.62 5.64 9.49
C ILE A 72 -6.35 6.69 8.42
N TYR A 73 -6.10 7.94 8.81
CA TYR A 73 -5.75 9.03 7.92
C TYR A 73 -4.51 8.71 7.09
N GLU A 74 -3.43 8.26 7.73
CA GLU A 74 -2.19 7.89 7.05
C GLU A 74 -2.41 6.73 6.07
N ALA A 75 -3.15 5.70 6.48
CA ALA A 75 -3.50 4.58 5.61
C ALA A 75 -4.34 5.03 4.40
N LEU A 76 -5.28 5.95 4.60
CA LEU A 76 -6.12 6.50 3.53
C LEU A 76 -5.28 7.29 2.53
N VAL A 77 -4.43 8.20 3.01
CA VAL A 77 -3.54 9.00 2.15
C VAL A 77 -2.62 8.09 1.34
N ASN A 78 -2.01 7.09 1.97
CA ASN A 78 -1.14 6.12 1.29
C ASN A 78 -1.89 5.29 0.24
N LEU A 79 -3.13 4.90 0.53
CA LEU A 79 -3.98 4.16 -0.41
C LEU A 79 -4.43 5.03 -1.60
N ALA A 80 -4.77 6.30 -1.34
CA ALA A 80 -5.12 7.27 -2.36
C ALA A 80 -3.94 7.65 -3.26
N ASN A 81 -2.72 7.66 -2.72
CA ASN A 81 -1.50 7.87 -3.51
C ASN A 81 -1.11 6.71 -4.43
N ARG A 82 -1.90 5.63 -4.46
CA ARG A 82 -1.79 4.60 -5.50
C ARG A 82 -2.58 4.94 -6.76
N ASP A 83 -3.48 5.91 -6.72
CA ASP A 83 -4.28 6.38 -7.88
C ASP A 83 -5.08 5.27 -8.60
N ILE A 84 -5.40 4.19 -7.87
CA ILE A 84 -6.15 3.04 -8.40
C ILE A 84 -7.57 3.00 -7.79
N LEU A 85 -7.66 3.03 -6.46
CA LEU A 85 -8.94 2.76 -5.76
C LEU A 85 -9.68 4.01 -5.30
N ILE A 86 -8.97 5.11 -5.10
CA ILE A 86 -9.50 6.32 -4.47
C ILE A 86 -9.13 7.52 -5.34
N ASP A 87 -10.14 8.25 -5.80
CA ASP A 87 -9.98 9.59 -6.37
C ASP A 87 -9.69 10.57 -5.23
N LYS A 88 -8.81 11.54 -5.47
CA LYS A 88 -8.35 12.50 -4.46
C LYS A 88 -8.42 13.94 -4.95
N GLN A 89 -8.80 14.85 -4.06
CA GLN A 89 -8.85 16.29 -4.30
C GLN A 89 -8.14 17.05 -3.17
N GLY A 90 -7.22 17.94 -3.55
CA GLY A 90 -6.34 18.68 -2.64
C GLY A 90 -4.95 18.06 -2.54
N ASN A 91 -4.15 18.52 -1.56
CA ASN A 91 -2.77 18.07 -1.39
C ASN A 91 -2.68 16.81 -0.53
N PHE A 92 -2.52 15.65 -1.18
CA PHE A 92 -2.29 14.34 -0.56
C PHE A 92 -0.80 14.01 -0.33
N GLY A 93 0.05 15.03 -0.36
CA GLY A 93 1.50 14.85 -0.30
C GLY A 93 2.05 14.35 -1.62
N ASN A 94 3.35 14.09 -1.65
CA ASN A 94 4.02 13.62 -2.85
C ASN A 94 5.08 12.57 -2.49
N ILE A 95 4.86 11.35 -2.96
CA ILE A 95 5.72 10.19 -2.70
C ILE A 95 7.13 10.35 -3.27
N MET A 96 7.31 11.21 -4.28
CA MET A 96 8.61 11.46 -4.91
C MET A 96 9.43 12.51 -4.17
N THR A 97 8.77 13.53 -3.60
CA THR A 97 9.47 14.60 -2.89
C THR A 97 9.62 14.30 -1.41
N GLY A 98 8.67 13.57 -0.82
CA GLY A 98 8.55 13.36 0.62
C GLY A 98 7.58 14.35 1.29
N ASP A 99 6.94 15.23 0.51
CA ASP A 99 6.00 16.21 1.04
C ASP A 99 4.81 15.53 1.71
N GLN A 100 4.48 16.00 2.91
CA GLN A 100 3.36 15.48 3.68
C GLN A 100 2.01 15.96 3.13
N ALA A 101 0.99 15.11 3.30
CA ALA A 101 -0.38 15.47 3.00
C ALA A 101 -0.91 16.56 3.93
N SER A 102 -1.79 17.41 3.38
CA SER A 102 -2.51 18.41 4.16
C SER A 102 -3.50 17.76 5.11
N ALA A 103 -3.73 18.38 6.27
CA ALA A 103 -4.63 17.84 7.29
C ALA A 103 -6.01 17.45 6.71
N ALA A 104 -6.58 16.36 7.24
CA ALA A 104 -7.81 15.70 6.77
C ALA A 104 -9.02 16.61 6.51
N ARG A 105 -9.08 17.80 7.13
CA ARG A 105 -10.13 18.81 6.94
C ARG A 105 -10.03 19.58 5.62
N TYR A 106 -8.85 19.60 4.98
CA TYR A 106 -8.59 20.37 3.75
C TYR A 106 -8.66 19.53 2.49
N ILE A 107 -8.61 18.20 2.61
CA ILE A 107 -8.56 17.27 1.49
C ILE A 107 -9.82 16.42 1.42
N GLU A 108 -10.13 15.96 0.22
CA GLU A 108 -11.33 15.19 -0.08
C GLU A 108 -11.00 13.96 -0.92
N CYS A 109 -11.83 12.92 -0.79
CA CYS A 109 -11.68 11.69 -1.56
C CYS A 109 -13.03 11.04 -1.87
N ARG A 110 -13.03 10.14 -2.84
CA ARG A 110 -14.15 9.21 -3.13
C ARG A 110 -13.60 7.92 -3.73
N THR A 111 -14.40 6.85 -3.75
CA THR A 111 -13.99 5.65 -4.48
C THR A 111 -13.96 5.88 -5.99
N THR A 112 -13.04 5.24 -6.69
CA THR A 112 -13.07 5.22 -8.16
C THR A 112 -14.18 4.29 -8.64
N PRO A 113 -14.79 4.55 -9.82
CA PRO A 113 -15.70 3.58 -10.45
C PRO A 113 -15.05 2.21 -10.64
N PHE A 114 -13.73 2.20 -10.89
CA PHE A 114 -12.93 0.99 -10.98
C PHE A 114 -12.96 0.19 -9.67
N ALA A 115 -12.67 0.82 -8.52
CA ALA A 115 -12.69 0.16 -7.22
C ALA A 115 -14.03 -0.53 -6.93
N LYS A 116 -15.13 0.15 -7.20
CA LYS A 116 -16.47 -0.41 -7.02
C LYS A 116 -16.69 -1.61 -7.94
N ALA A 117 -16.28 -1.51 -9.21
CA ALA A 117 -16.40 -2.60 -10.16
C ALA A 117 -15.58 -3.85 -9.78
N ILE A 118 -14.38 -3.67 -9.19
CA ILE A 118 -13.48 -4.79 -8.89
C ILE A 118 -13.63 -5.38 -7.49
N LEU A 119 -14.11 -4.64 -6.48
CA LEU A 119 -14.16 -5.08 -5.08
C LEU A 119 -15.59 -5.19 -4.52
N TYR A 120 -16.52 -4.34 -4.96
CA TYR A 120 -17.83 -4.22 -4.31
C TYR A 120 -18.82 -5.25 -4.86
N ASN A 121 -19.09 -6.30 -4.09
CA ASN A 121 -20.19 -7.23 -4.34
C ASN A 121 -20.78 -7.73 -3.01
N PRO A 122 -21.82 -7.06 -2.46
CA PRO A 122 -22.36 -7.40 -1.15
C PRO A 122 -23.02 -8.77 -1.08
N GLU A 123 -23.47 -9.34 -2.20
CA GLU A 123 -24.09 -10.68 -2.24
C GLU A 123 -23.06 -11.79 -2.04
N LEU A 124 -21.83 -11.59 -2.50
CA LEU A 124 -20.71 -12.54 -2.35
C LEU A 124 -19.79 -12.21 -1.17
N THR A 125 -19.93 -11.02 -0.58
CA THR A 125 -19.07 -10.58 0.52
C THR A 125 -19.55 -11.20 1.83
N VAL A 126 -18.65 -11.90 2.52
CA VAL A 126 -18.91 -12.38 3.88
C VAL A 126 -18.68 -11.24 4.86
N PHE A 127 -19.68 -10.97 5.69
CA PHE A 127 -19.62 -9.93 6.71
C PHE A 127 -19.58 -10.53 8.10
N GLU A 128 -18.83 -9.90 8.99
CA GLU A 128 -18.79 -10.18 10.42
C GLU A 128 -19.19 -8.95 11.24
N PRO A 129 -19.65 -9.11 12.50
CA PRO A 129 -19.93 -7.98 13.37
C PRO A 129 -18.67 -7.12 13.60
N SER A 130 -18.84 -5.79 13.65
CA SER A 130 -17.78 -4.87 14.07
C SER A 130 -17.32 -5.16 15.51
N TYR A 131 -16.18 -4.58 15.90
CA TYR A 131 -15.60 -4.77 17.24
C TYR A 131 -16.55 -4.45 18.41
N ASP A 132 -17.55 -3.58 18.21
CA ASP A 132 -18.58 -3.22 19.19
C ASP A 132 -19.94 -3.90 18.94
N GLY A 133 -20.04 -4.74 17.90
CA GLY A 133 -21.22 -5.48 17.51
C GLY A 133 -22.36 -4.64 16.92
N ARG A 134 -22.15 -3.34 16.67
CA ARG A 134 -23.21 -2.43 16.20
C ARG A 134 -23.36 -2.38 14.68
N ASN A 135 -22.29 -2.66 13.95
CA ASN A 135 -22.25 -2.65 12.50
C ASN A 135 -21.75 -4.00 11.98
N LYS A 136 -21.70 -4.15 10.66
CA LYS A 136 -21.09 -5.31 9.99
C LYS A 136 -19.95 -4.82 9.11
N GLU A 137 -18.85 -5.55 9.08
CA GLU A 137 -17.72 -5.26 8.22
C GLU A 137 -17.34 -6.47 7.35
N PRO A 138 -16.79 -6.25 6.15
CA PRO A 138 -16.37 -7.34 5.29
C PRO A 138 -15.13 -8.02 5.86
N VAL A 139 -15.15 -9.35 5.94
CA VAL A 139 -13.96 -10.15 6.26
C VAL A 139 -12.90 -9.93 5.17
N VAL A 140 -13.34 -10.02 3.91
CA VAL A 140 -12.54 -9.85 2.70
C VAL A 140 -13.45 -9.38 1.56
N PHE A 141 -12.94 -8.56 0.64
CA PHE A 141 -13.68 -8.24 -0.59
C PHE A 141 -13.46 -9.33 -1.65
N PRO A 142 -14.49 -9.69 -2.44
CA PRO A 142 -14.34 -10.62 -3.55
C PRO A 142 -13.66 -9.92 -4.75
N ALA A 143 -12.36 -9.66 -4.64
CA ALA A 143 -11.60 -8.95 -5.65
C ALA A 143 -11.57 -9.72 -6.97
N LYS A 144 -11.91 -9.04 -8.07
CA LYS A 144 -11.94 -9.64 -9.42
C LYS A 144 -10.56 -9.73 -10.08
N ILE A 145 -9.56 -9.09 -9.49
CA ILE A 145 -8.17 -9.04 -9.99
C ILE A 145 -7.20 -9.20 -8.82
N PRO A 146 -5.97 -9.71 -9.05
CA PRO A 146 -4.97 -9.87 -8.02
C PRO A 146 -4.36 -8.52 -7.59
N LEU A 147 -5.13 -7.75 -6.83
CA LEU A 147 -4.83 -6.37 -6.47
C LEU A 147 -3.52 -6.21 -5.69
N VAL A 148 -3.16 -7.23 -4.90
CA VAL A 148 -1.90 -7.26 -4.13
C VAL A 148 -0.66 -7.14 -5.02
N LEU A 149 -0.69 -7.72 -6.23
CA LEU A 149 0.42 -7.63 -7.17
C LEU A 149 0.48 -6.26 -7.83
N VAL A 150 -0.67 -5.68 -8.14
CA VAL A 150 -0.77 -4.38 -8.79
C VAL A 150 -0.28 -3.26 -7.86
N GLN A 151 -0.71 -3.28 -6.60
CA GLN A 151 -0.35 -2.21 -5.65
C GLN A 151 0.97 -2.46 -4.92
N GLY A 152 1.38 -3.73 -4.83
CA GLY A 152 2.35 -4.18 -3.87
C GLY A 152 1.81 -4.11 -2.44
N ALA A 153 2.62 -4.60 -1.49
CA ALA A 153 2.32 -4.52 -0.08
C ALA A 153 3.60 -4.58 0.74
N GLU A 154 3.63 -3.92 1.88
CA GLU A 154 4.75 -4.01 2.82
C GLU A 154 4.19 -4.12 4.23
N GLY A 155 4.74 -5.00 5.04
CA GLY A 155 4.25 -5.26 6.39
C GLY A 155 5.31 -5.89 7.26
N ILE A 156 5.40 -5.42 8.51
CA ILE A 156 6.26 -6.01 9.53
C ILE A 156 5.36 -6.48 10.65
N ALA A 157 5.38 -7.78 10.92
CA ALA A 157 4.61 -8.43 11.96
C ALA A 157 5.54 -9.00 13.04
N VAL A 158 4.97 -9.74 14.00
CA VAL A 158 5.78 -10.42 15.01
C VAL A 158 6.48 -11.63 14.38
N GLY A 159 7.80 -11.57 14.28
CA GLY A 159 8.64 -12.67 13.78
C GLY A 159 8.64 -12.85 12.26
N MET A 160 7.98 -11.97 11.49
CA MET A 160 7.95 -12.04 10.03
C MET A 160 7.77 -10.66 9.40
N SER A 161 8.11 -10.56 8.12
CA SER A 161 7.80 -9.42 7.28
C SER A 161 7.37 -9.86 5.90
N THR A 162 6.67 -8.98 5.19
CA THR A 162 6.30 -9.16 3.80
C THR A 162 6.64 -7.90 3.02
N LYS A 163 7.14 -8.09 1.79
CA LYS A 163 7.33 -7.03 0.81
C LYS A 163 7.02 -7.57 -0.57
N ILE A 164 5.90 -7.16 -1.11
CA ILE A 164 5.42 -7.44 -2.46
C ILE A 164 5.63 -6.15 -3.24
N LEU A 165 6.39 -6.22 -4.33
CA LEU A 165 6.65 -5.06 -5.19
C LEU A 165 5.45 -4.86 -6.15
N PRO A 166 5.08 -3.61 -6.48
CA PRO A 166 4.01 -3.33 -7.43
C PRO A 166 4.36 -3.81 -8.84
N HIS A 167 3.34 -4.13 -9.63
CA HIS A 167 3.45 -4.58 -11.02
C HIS A 167 2.44 -3.84 -11.89
N ASN A 168 2.70 -3.83 -13.20
CA ASN A 168 1.78 -3.24 -14.15
C ASN A 168 0.46 -4.03 -14.21
N LEU A 169 -0.67 -3.32 -14.12
CA LEU A 169 -1.99 -3.97 -14.17
C LEU A 169 -2.20 -4.79 -15.46
N THR A 170 -1.76 -4.27 -16.61
CA THR A 170 -1.97 -4.94 -17.89
C THR A 170 -1.18 -6.26 -17.96
N GLU A 171 0.08 -6.22 -17.54
CA GLU A 171 0.94 -7.41 -17.48
C GLU A 171 0.42 -8.45 -16.50
N VAL A 172 -0.06 -8.01 -15.33
CA VAL A 172 -0.70 -8.90 -14.35
C VAL A 172 -1.93 -9.61 -14.94
N ILE A 173 -2.79 -8.90 -15.67
CA ILE A 173 -3.95 -9.52 -16.34
C ILE A 173 -3.51 -10.49 -17.44
N GLN A 174 -2.49 -10.14 -18.22
CA GLN A 174 -1.91 -11.03 -19.23
C GLN A 174 -1.33 -12.30 -18.58
N ALA A 175 -0.64 -12.19 -17.45
CA ALA A 175 -0.10 -13.32 -16.70
C ALA A 175 -1.22 -14.23 -16.17
N VAL A 176 -2.31 -13.66 -15.66
CA VAL A 176 -3.50 -14.43 -15.25
C VAL A 176 -4.09 -15.19 -16.45
N GLN A 177 -4.24 -14.53 -17.60
CA GLN A 177 -4.75 -15.17 -18.82
C GLN A 177 -3.84 -16.30 -19.32
N ALA A 178 -2.53 -16.08 -19.32
CA ALA A 178 -1.54 -17.11 -19.66
C ALA A 178 -1.62 -18.29 -18.69
N ARG A 179 -1.70 -18.02 -17.38
CA ARG A 179 -1.79 -19.06 -16.35
C ARG A 179 -3.03 -19.92 -16.50
N LEU A 180 -4.18 -19.34 -16.86
CA LEU A 180 -5.41 -20.08 -17.14
C LEU A 180 -5.29 -21.02 -18.36
N LYS A 181 -4.34 -20.75 -19.27
CA LYS A 181 -4.01 -21.62 -20.41
C LYS A 181 -2.89 -22.62 -20.11
N GLY A 182 -2.37 -22.64 -18.88
CA GLY A 182 -1.23 -23.47 -18.49
C GLY A 182 0.13 -22.90 -18.90
N GLU A 183 0.18 -21.66 -19.38
CA GLU A 183 1.41 -20.95 -19.75
C GLU A 183 2.00 -20.20 -18.55
N HIS A 184 3.27 -19.84 -18.62
CA HIS A 184 3.95 -18.99 -17.64
C HIS A 184 4.46 -17.72 -18.30
N LEU A 185 4.00 -16.57 -17.79
CA LEU A 185 4.50 -15.26 -18.15
C LEU A 185 5.26 -14.72 -16.95
N ALA A 186 6.54 -14.39 -17.13
CA ALA A 186 7.34 -13.76 -16.08
C ALA A 186 6.80 -12.35 -15.82
N LEU A 187 6.63 -12.01 -14.54
CA LEU A 187 6.22 -10.69 -14.08
C LEU A 187 7.41 -9.99 -13.42
N TYR A 188 7.59 -8.71 -13.74
CA TYR A 188 8.63 -7.87 -13.15
C TYR A 188 8.03 -6.62 -12.51
N PRO A 189 8.64 -6.08 -11.45
CA PRO A 189 8.08 -4.92 -10.77
C PRO A 189 8.00 -3.70 -11.67
N ASP A 190 6.92 -2.94 -11.52
CA ASP A 190 6.70 -1.66 -12.19
C ASP A 190 6.46 -0.60 -11.13
N PHE A 191 7.35 0.39 -11.06
CA PHE A 191 7.34 1.40 -10.01
C PHE A 191 6.81 2.72 -10.54
N ALA A 192 5.85 3.34 -9.84
CA ALA A 192 5.35 4.67 -10.18
C ALA A 192 6.41 5.79 -10.20
N SER A 193 7.59 5.54 -9.61
CA SER A 193 8.75 6.45 -9.62
C SER A 193 9.60 6.34 -10.88
N GLY A 194 9.31 5.36 -11.74
CA GLY A 194 10.15 4.99 -12.87
C GLY A 194 11.49 4.46 -12.38
N GLY A 195 12.54 4.94 -13.02
CA GLY A 195 13.90 4.51 -12.81
C GLY A 195 14.21 3.23 -13.59
N LEU A 196 15.42 2.72 -13.34
CA LEU A 196 15.91 1.48 -13.91
C LEU A 196 15.90 0.40 -12.84
N ILE A 197 15.58 -0.82 -13.25
CA ILE A 197 15.55 -1.99 -12.38
C ILE A 197 16.46 -3.09 -12.92
N ASP A 198 17.14 -3.79 -12.02
CA ASP A 198 17.80 -5.06 -12.31
C ASP A 198 17.05 -6.18 -11.58
N VAL A 199 16.49 -7.08 -12.37
CA VAL A 199 15.63 -8.19 -11.92
C VAL A 199 16.33 -9.54 -11.98
N SER A 200 17.64 -9.57 -12.22
CA SER A 200 18.43 -10.81 -12.35
C SER A 200 18.29 -11.73 -11.12
N ASP A 201 18.10 -11.13 -9.94
CA ASP A 201 17.94 -11.83 -8.66
C ASP A 201 16.47 -11.86 -8.15
N TYR A 202 15.47 -11.51 -8.98
CA TYR A 202 14.08 -11.36 -8.49
C TYR A 202 13.33 -12.68 -8.28
N GLN A 203 13.77 -13.78 -8.92
CA GLN A 203 13.28 -15.17 -8.76
C GLN A 203 11.76 -15.28 -8.48
N ASP A 204 10.93 -14.69 -9.35
CA ASP A 204 9.45 -14.75 -9.27
C ASP A 204 8.89 -14.29 -7.90
N GLY A 205 9.47 -13.23 -7.34
CA GLY A 205 9.09 -12.66 -6.05
C GLY A 205 9.95 -13.09 -4.87
N HIS A 206 10.82 -14.08 -5.04
CA HIS A 206 11.73 -14.58 -4.00
C HIS A 206 13.17 -14.11 -4.19
N GLY A 207 13.42 -12.80 -4.02
CA GLY A 207 14.78 -12.29 -4.08
C GLY A 207 14.91 -10.79 -3.98
N LYS A 208 15.79 -10.22 -4.80
CA LYS A 208 16.15 -8.79 -4.73
C LYS A 208 16.01 -8.13 -6.10
N VAL A 209 15.66 -6.86 -6.06
CA VAL A 209 15.65 -5.98 -7.24
C VAL A 209 16.54 -4.79 -6.91
N LEU A 210 17.53 -4.52 -7.75
CA LEU A 210 18.32 -3.30 -7.63
C LEU A 210 17.61 -2.18 -8.38
N THR A 211 17.44 -1.04 -7.74
CA THR A 211 16.81 0.14 -8.33
C THR A 211 17.84 1.23 -8.54
N ARG A 212 17.73 1.95 -9.66
CA ARG A 212 18.65 3.02 -10.03
C ARG A 212 17.90 4.20 -10.63
N ALA A 213 18.42 5.40 -10.38
CA ALA A 213 17.91 6.62 -10.99
C ALA A 213 18.14 6.61 -12.50
N LEU A 214 17.20 7.16 -13.26
CA LEU A 214 17.44 7.44 -14.68
C LEU A 214 18.24 8.75 -14.80
N LEU A 215 19.44 8.66 -15.35
CA LEU A 215 20.35 9.79 -15.48
C LEU A 215 20.47 10.22 -16.95
N ASP A 216 20.38 11.52 -17.16
CA ASP A 216 20.74 12.18 -18.41
C ASP A 216 22.12 12.84 -18.21
N THR A 217 23.11 12.32 -18.93
CA THR A 217 24.52 12.70 -18.86
C THR A 217 25.02 13.32 -20.17
N SER A 218 24.10 13.78 -21.03
CA SER A 218 24.45 14.38 -22.32
C SER A 218 25.27 15.66 -22.18
N ASP A 219 25.17 16.34 -21.03
CA ASP A 219 25.92 17.54 -20.68
C ASP A 219 27.16 17.16 -19.82
N PRO A 220 28.39 17.40 -20.31
CA PRO A 220 29.61 17.06 -19.56
C PRO A 220 29.76 17.78 -18.22
N LYS A 221 29.03 18.89 -18.00
CA LYS A 221 29.11 19.70 -16.77
C LYS A 221 27.94 19.46 -15.82
N ARG A 222 26.92 18.69 -16.22
CA ARG A 222 25.70 18.53 -15.46
C ARG A 222 25.09 17.14 -15.66
N ILE A 223 24.80 16.48 -14.55
CA ILE A 223 24.01 15.25 -14.53
C ILE A 223 22.58 15.63 -14.17
N VAL A 224 21.62 15.30 -15.04
CA VAL A 224 20.19 15.51 -14.77
C VAL A 224 19.58 14.19 -14.33
N ILE A 225 19.00 14.17 -13.13
CA ILE A 225 18.24 13.03 -12.63
C ILE A 225 16.81 13.16 -13.15
N ARG A 226 16.40 12.29 -14.07
CA ARG A 226 15.07 12.32 -14.70
C ARG A 226 14.03 11.58 -13.86
N GLU A 227 14.43 10.46 -13.29
CA GLU A 227 13.57 9.60 -12.47
C GLU A 227 14.36 9.10 -11.27
N ILE A 228 13.68 8.95 -10.13
CA ILE A 228 14.31 8.55 -8.88
C ILE A 228 14.09 7.05 -8.63
N PRO A 229 15.02 6.36 -7.95
CA PRO A 229 14.82 4.96 -7.59
C PRO A 229 13.63 4.78 -6.64
N PHE A 230 12.90 3.68 -6.81
CA PHE A 230 11.85 3.27 -5.87
C PHE A 230 12.38 3.20 -4.43
N GLY A 231 11.60 3.73 -3.49
CA GLY A 231 11.94 3.79 -2.07
C GLY A 231 12.82 4.99 -1.67
N THR A 232 13.08 5.92 -2.60
CA THR A 232 13.78 7.18 -2.31
C THR A 232 12.91 8.38 -2.63
N THR A 233 13.20 9.50 -1.99
CA THR A 233 12.65 10.81 -2.32
C THR A 233 13.73 11.75 -2.84
N THR A 234 13.36 12.82 -3.54
CA THR A 234 14.29 13.86 -3.97
C THR A 234 15.06 14.45 -2.79
N GLU A 235 14.40 14.69 -1.66
CA GLU A 235 15.06 15.16 -0.44
C GLU A 235 16.09 14.15 0.10
N SER A 236 15.72 12.87 0.19
CA SER A 236 16.63 11.83 0.67
C SER A 236 17.86 11.68 -0.25
N LEU A 237 17.67 11.86 -1.56
CA LEU A 237 18.71 11.79 -2.56
C LEU A 237 19.65 13.00 -2.48
N ILE A 238 19.10 14.21 -2.39
CA ILE A 238 19.86 15.45 -2.18
C ILE A 238 20.71 15.34 -0.92
N ASN A 239 20.11 14.95 0.20
CA ASN A 239 20.81 14.76 1.47
C ASN A 239 21.92 13.71 1.36
N SER A 240 21.69 12.62 0.63
CA SER A 240 22.71 11.59 0.39
C SER A 240 23.91 12.14 -0.40
N ILE A 241 23.66 12.90 -1.46
CA ILE A 241 24.70 13.53 -2.29
C ILE A 241 25.49 14.57 -1.48
N GLU A 242 24.81 15.46 -0.75
CA GLU A 242 25.45 16.45 0.12
C GLU A 242 26.35 15.79 1.16
N ASN A 243 25.87 14.72 1.81
CA ASN A 243 26.66 13.97 2.79
C ASN A 243 27.88 13.30 2.16
N ALA A 244 27.78 12.80 0.93
CA ALA A 244 28.91 12.23 0.22
C ALA A 244 29.95 13.29 -0.18
N ALA A 245 29.52 14.49 -0.59
CA ALA A 245 30.38 15.63 -0.87
C ALA A 245 31.09 16.13 0.40
N ARG A 246 30.37 16.31 1.51
CA ARG A 246 30.95 16.69 2.82
C ARG A 246 32.00 15.70 3.32
N LYS A 247 31.86 14.41 3.00
CA LYS A 247 32.82 13.35 3.33
C LYS A 247 33.96 13.22 2.31
N GLY A 248 34.00 14.05 1.26
CA GLY A 248 35.01 14.00 0.20
C GLY A 248 34.92 12.76 -0.69
N LYS A 249 33.81 12.02 -0.68
CA LYS A 249 33.57 10.86 -1.56
C LYS A 249 33.19 11.30 -2.98
N LEU A 250 32.56 12.46 -3.10
CA LEU A 250 32.28 13.16 -4.35
C LEU A 250 33.08 14.46 -4.33
N LYS A 251 33.70 14.79 -5.46
CA LYS A 251 34.46 16.03 -5.68
C LYS A 251 33.69 16.97 -6.59
#